data_AF-A0A6P0MQI1-F1
#
_entry.id   AF-A0A6P0MQI1-F1
#
_cell.length_a   1.000
_cell.length_b   1.000
_cell.length_c   1.000
_cell.angle_alpha   90.00
_cell.angle_beta   90.00
_cell.angle_gamma   90.00
#
_symmetry.space_group_name_H-M   'P 1'
#
loop_
_entity.id
_entity.type
_entity.pdbx_description
1 polymer ?
#
loop_
_entity_poly.entity_id
_entity_poly.type
_entity_poly.pdbx_seq_one_letter_code
_entity_poly.pdbx_strand_id
1 'polypeptide(L)'
;MPSQNKPTFVKLKPRNPKPSESPKPEPTTEITTETTEVTETTSSTETTLPTAPPNTSPATPTNTTKNNSPAFFQAIGVISGEIDFVDDRQTTITIGNEKYQLFYAKSTRKAFNALKKEIVTTGKPQQRLVVYPKVIHFPQKDQPHLIGFQLVRFSKIESQNSISKNLKDNEFQLRGLWQFIQVCRIPCISVMKNFSKERVDYIKKVDLAQKVRFLKSSHIPISWKDAPIKAFRFNPKAGKEQGHPAFVQIKAKFLPHRNTFTFLEQLAPPSENAPRFLKAFKKDKTKLQKRKSSQEDTKNQHE
;
A
#
# COMPACT_ATOMS: atom_id res chain seq x y z
N MET A 1 -27.66 27.88 -57.54
CA MET A 1 -26.36 27.91 -56.83
C MET A 1 -26.64 27.52 -55.39
N PRO A 2 -25.98 26.52 -54.74
CA PRO A 2 -24.66 25.91 -54.98
C PRO A 2 -24.71 24.39 -55.31
N SER A 3 -23.89 23.89 -56.22
CA SER A 3 -22.55 23.27 -56.01
C SER A 3 -22.55 22.01 -55.14
N GLN A 4 -22.65 20.84 -55.79
CA GLN A 4 -22.43 19.52 -55.21
C GLN A 4 -20.97 19.11 -55.45
N ASN A 5 -20.15 19.10 -54.39
CA ASN A 5 -18.80 18.54 -54.42
C ASN A 5 -18.85 17.04 -54.06
N LYS A 6 -18.48 16.18 -55.01
CA LYS A 6 -18.16 14.77 -54.78
C LYS A 6 -16.73 14.66 -54.20
N PRO A 7 -16.50 13.84 -53.16
CA PRO A 7 -15.15 13.54 -52.69
C PRO A 7 -14.48 12.44 -53.52
N THR A 8 -13.26 12.73 -53.95
CA THR A 8 -12.36 11.85 -54.71
C THR A 8 -11.69 10.83 -53.79
N PHE A 9 -11.84 9.54 -54.11
CA PHE A 9 -11.16 8.42 -53.45
C PHE A 9 -9.70 8.32 -53.93
N VAL A 10 -8.73 8.53 -53.04
CA VAL A 10 -7.31 8.27 -53.29
C VAL A 10 -6.98 6.84 -52.88
N LYS A 11 -6.55 6.04 -53.86
CA LYS A 11 -6.19 4.62 -53.76
C LYS A 11 -4.70 4.52 -53.38
N LEU A 12 -4.40 4.09 -52.15
CA LEU A 12 -3.02 3.77 -51.72
C LEU A 12 -2.78 2.26 -51.74
N LYS A 13 -1.65 1.89 -52.36
CA LYS A 13 -1.18 0.54 -52.68
C LYS A 13 -0.89 -0.32 -51.44
N PRO A 14 -1.09 -1.66 -51.52
CA PRO A 14 -0.69 -2.60 -50.48
C PRO A 14 0.83 -2.84 -50.51
N ARG A 15 1.45 -2.94 -49.32
CA ARG A 15 2.86 -3.31 -49.14
C ARG A 15 2.92 -4.74 -48.59
N ASN A 16 3.55 -5.63 -49.34
CA ASN A 16 3.75 -7.05 -48.99
C ASN A 16 4.61 -7.22 -47.72
N PRO A 17 4.42 -8.34 -46.98
CA PRO A 17 5.16 -8.65 -45.75
C PRO A 17 6.51 -9.32 -46.03
N LYS A 18 7.50 -9.10 -45.16
CA LYS A 18 8.80 -9.80 -45.13
C LYS A 18 8.85 -10.70 -43.87
N PRO A 19 9.51 -11.89 -43.91
CA PRO A 19 9.22 -12.99 -43.00
C PRO A 19 10.08 -13.07 -41.73
N SER A 20 9.45 -13.59 -40.69
CA SER A 20 9.91 -14.52 -39.65
C SER A 20 11.41 -14.60 -39.33
N GLU A 21 11.77 -14.16 -38.13
CA GLU A 21 12.99 -14.58 -37.42
C GLU A 21 12.63 -15.01 -35.99
N SER A 22 13.00 -16.25 -35.66
CA SER A 22 12.70 -16.96 -34.40
C SER A 22 13.49 -16.39 -33.20
N PRO A 23 13.02 -16.55 -31.95
CA PRO A 23 13.93 -16.60 -30.82
C PRO A 23 13.78 -17.86 -29.94
N LYS A 24 14.93 -18.49 -29.68
CA LYS A 24 15.22 -19.50 -28.64
C LYS A 24 15.60 -18.77 -27.32
N PRO A 25 15.81 -19.48 -26.19
CA PRO A 25 14.87 -19.69 -25.08
C PRO A 25 15.02 -18.69 -23.91
N GLU A 26 14.17 -18.89 -22.90
CA GLU A 26 13.88 -18.13 -21.68
C GLU A 26 15.05 -17.49 -20.89
N PRO A 27 14.84 -16.33 -20.22
CA PRO A 27 15.69 -15.89 -19.14
C PRO A 27 15.14 -16.29 -17.76
N THR A 28 16.03 -16.91 -17.00
CA THR A 28 16.07 -17.14 -15.55
C THR A 28 15.49 -15.99 -14.72
N THR A 29 14.72 -16.36 -13.69
CA THR A 29 14.04 -15.44 -12.78
C THR A 29 14.99 -14.96 -11.68
N GLU A 30 15.55 -13.75 -11.83
CA GLU A 30 16.28 -13.07 -10.75
C GLU A 30 15.35 -12.14 -9.95
N ILE A 31 15.43 -12.26 -8.62
CA ILE A 31 14.69 -11.47 -7.64
C ILE A 31 15.64 -10.37 -7.12
N THR A 32 15.42 -9.12 -7.51
CA THR A 32 16.23 -8.00 -6.98
C THR A 32 15.71 -7.54 -5.62
N THR A 33 16.55 -7.69 -4.60
CA THR A 33 16.56 -6.90 -3.37
C THR A 33 17.23 -5.56 -3.65
N GLU A 34 16.53 -4.45 -3.51
CA GLU A 34 17.20 -3.15 -3.38
C GLU A 34 17.86 -3.11 -1.99
N THR A 35 19.19 -3.21 -1.98
CA THR A 35 20.05 -3.08 -0.80
C THR A 35 20.63 -1.66 -0.82
N THR A 36 20.32 -0.85 0.18
CA THR A 36 21.06 0.39 0.46
C THR A 36 22.27 0.01 1.32
N GLU A 37 23.47 0.22 0.77
CA GLU A 37 24.75 -0.08 1.40
C GLU A 37 25.18 1.14 2.27
N VAL A 38 25.58 0.87 3.51
CA VAL A 38 26.15 1.87 4.43
C VAL A 38 27.64 1.54 4.58
N THR A 39 28.50 2.48 4.21
CA THR A 39 29.94 2.40 4.44
C THR A 39 30.25 3.04 5.79
N GLU A 40 30.61 2.23 6.78
CA GLU A 40 31.18 2.69 8.06
C GLU A 40 32.70 2.84 7.90
N THR A 41 33.22 4.04 8.15
CA THR A 41 34.66 4.29 8.30
C THR A 41 34.96 4.43 9.78
N THR A 42 35.62 3.40 10.33
CA THR A 42 36.19 3.36 11.68
C THR A 42 37.55 4.06 11.66
N SER A 43 37.73 5.10 12.46
CA SER A 43 39.07 5.53 12.89
C SER A 43 39.17 5.41 14.42
N SER A 44 40.25 4.76 14.85
CA SER A 44 40.59 4.48 16.24
C SER A 44 41.82 5.32 16.60
N THR A 45 41.83 5.98 17.76
CA THR A 45 43.08 6.31 18.46
C THR A 45 42.83 6.36 19.96
N GLU A 46 43.73 5.71 20.71
CA GLU A 46 43.68 5.44 22.14
C GLU A 46 44.12 6.63 23.02
N THR A 47 43.39 6.79 24.13
CA THR A 47 43.77 6.93 25.55
C THR A 47 45.10 7.60 25.97
N THR A 48 44.98 8.63 26.82
CA THR A 48 45.78 8.77 28.07
C THR A 48 45.10 9.71 29.08
N LEU A 49 45.03 9.26 30.35
CA LEU A 49 44.68 9.97 31.60
C LEU A 49 45.99 10.07 32.45
N PRO A 50 46.10 10.75 33.63
CA PRO A 50 45.06 11.30 34.51
C PRO A 50 45.35 12.71 35.12
N THR A 51 44.38 13.30 35.85
CA THR A 51 44.49 13.86 37.24
C THR A 51 43.20 14.66 37.59
N ALA A 52 42.67 14.48 38.82
CA ALA A 52 41.38 14.99 39.34
C ALA A 52 41.54 16.24 40.28
N PRO A 53 40.49 16.72 41.00
CA PRO A 53 39.33 17.55 40.60
C PRO A 53 39.33 18.91 41.41
N PRO A 54 38.35 19.88 41.32
CA PRO A 54 36.97 19.73 41.81
C PRO A 54 35.86 20.54 41.07
N ASN A 55 34.60 20.11 41.29
CA ASN A 55 33.33 20.85 41.25
C ASN A 55 33.00 21.77 40.07
N THR A 56 32.02 21.36 39.23
CA THR A 56 30.80 22.13 38.91
C THR A 56 29.80 21.20 38.20
N SER A 57 28.53 21.22 38.61
CA SER A 57 27.40 20.50 37.99
C SER A 57 27.28 20.82 36.49
N PRO A 58 26.97 19.84 35.62
CA PRO A 58 25.79 20.03 34.77
C PRO A 58 25.02 18.74 34.38
N ALA A 59 23.70 18.93 34.27
CA ALA A 59 22.75 18.28 33.36
C ALA A 59 22.94 16.79 33.03
N THR A 60 22.07 15.96 33.61
CA THR A 60 21.74 14.62 33.15
C THR A 60 21.38 14.63 31.65
N PRO A 61 22.14 13.96 30.76
CA PRO A 61 21.66 13.70 29.42
C PRO A 61 20.57 12.63 29.53
N THR A 62 19.34 13.03 29.22
CA THR A 62 18.23 12.11 29.02
C THR A 62 18.61 11.15 27.90
N ASN A 63 19.03 9.94 28.27
CA ASN A 63 19.19 8.83 27.36
C ASN A 63 17.85 8.58 26.68
N THR A 64 17.69 9.17 25.50
CA THR A 64 16.56 8.91 24.61
C THR A 64 16.74 7.48 24.15
N THR A 65 16.04 6.56 24.82
CA THR A 65 16.01 5.14 24.45
C THR A 65 15.48 5.05 23.03
N LYS A 66 16.38 4.93 22.05
CA LYS A 66 16.05 4.55 20.67
C LYS A 66 15.47 3.14 20.74
N ASN A 67 14.14 3.05 20.84
CA ASN A 67 13.40 1.84 20.55
C ASN A 67 13.58 1.53 19.06
N ASN A 68 14.70 0.88 18.71
CA ASN A 68 15.00 0.36 17.38
C ASN A 68 14.09 -0.82 17.04
N SER A 69 12.78 -0.59 17.03
CA SER A 69 11.85 -1.49 16.37
C SER A 69 12.20 -1.47 14.89
N PRO A 70 12.43 -2.63 14.23
CA PRO A 70 12.73 -2.64 12.80
C PRO A 70 11.60 -1.93 12.06
N ALA A 71 11.93 -0.97 11.20
CA ALA A 71 10.93 -0.28 10.40
C ALA A 71 10.24 -1.30 9.47
N PHE A 72 8.91 -1.26 9.37
CA PHE A 72 8.14 -2.15 8.50
C PHE A 72 6.88 -1.44 7.98
N PHE A 73 6.34 -1.93 6.86
CA PHE A 73 5.12 -1.43 6.24
C PHE A 73 3.88 -1.90 7.00
N GLN A 74 2.98 -0.97 7.30
CA GLN A 74 1.75 -1.24 8.05
C GLN A 74 0.65 -0.23 7.71
N ALA A 75 -0.60 -0.67 7.79
CA ALA A 75 -1.77 0.19 7.71
C ALA A 75 -2.88 -0.39 8.59
N ILE A 76 -2.59 -0.57 9.87
CA ILE A 76 -3.56 -1.15 10.81
C ILE A 76 -4.39 -0.02 11.40
N GLY A 77 -5.70 -0.22 11.52
CA GLY A 77 -6.56 0.74 12.18
C GLY A 77 -7.69 0.09 12.94
N VAL A 78 -8.39 0.93 13.68
CA VAL A 78 -9.59 0.57 14.41
C VAL A 78 -10.77 1.31 13.80
N ILE A 79 -11.83 0.58 13.50
CA ILE A 79 -13.12 1.14 13.06
C ILE A 79 -14.22 0.58 13.94
N SER A 80 -15.27 1.37 14.13
CA SER A 80 -16.49 0.96 14.82
C SER A 80 -17.66 1.23 13.91
N GLY A 81 -18.60 0.31 13.86
CA GLY A 81 -19.75 0.42 12.99
C GLY A 81 -20.68 -0.78 13.08
N GLU A 82 -21.82 -0.64 12.41
CA GLU A 82 -22.84 -1.67 12.35
C GLU A 82 -22.49 -2.67 11.25
N ILE A 83 -22.48 -3.96 11.57
CA ILE A 83 -22.11 -5.01 10.62
C ILE A 83 -23.35 -5.69 10.08
N ASP A 84 -23.41 -5.76 8.76
CA ASP A 84 -24.48 -6.41 8.02
C ASP A 84 -23.91 -7.58 7.20
N PHE A 85 -24.45 -8.78 7.47
CA PHE A 85 -24.09 -10.02 6.79
C PHE A 85 -25.19 -10.40 5.80
N VAL A 86 -25.17 -9.81 4.61
CA VAL A 86 -26.06 -10.23 3.51
C VAL A 86 -25.66 -11.64 3.04
N ASP A 87 -24.38 -11.82 2.74
CA ASP A 87 -23.75 -13.12 2.52
C ASP A 87 -22.27 -13.07 2.95
N ASP A 88 -21.58 -14.22 2.96
CA ASP A 88 -20.17 -14.29 3.36
C ASP A 88 -19.23 -13.45 2.43
N ARG A 89 -19.66 -13.11 1.21
CA ARG A 89 -18.91 -12.31 0.21
C ARG A 89 -19.33 -10.84 0.16
N GLN A 90 -20.51 -10.50 0.68
CA GLN A 90 -21.18 -9.20 0.67
C GLN A 90 -21.36 -8.69 2.10
N THR A 91 -20.44 -9.05 3.00
CA THR A 91 -20.43 -8.49 4.34
C THR A 91 -20.02 -7.02 4.29
N THR A 92 -20.75 -6.18 5.01
CA THR A 92 -20.51 -4.73 5.01
C THR A 92 -20.46 -4.20 6.43
N ILE A 93 -19.84 -3.02 6.58
CA ILE A 93 -19.84 -2.25 7.82
C ILE A 93 -20.32 -0.83 7.52
N THR A 94 -21.28 -0.36 8.29
CA THR A 94 -21.79 1.01 8.23
C THR A 94 -21.04 1.86 9.26
N ILE A 95 -20.35 2.90 8.80
CA ILE A 95 -19.58 3.84 9.65
C ILE A 95 -20.15 5.23 9.44
N GLY A 96 -20.84 5.76 10.45
CA GLY A 96 -21.69 6.94 10.26
C GLY A 96 -22.84 6.59 9.32
N ASN A 97 -22.97 7.32 8.22
CA ASN A 97 -24.04 7.10 7.22
C ASN A 97 -23.54 6.38 5.96
N GLU A 98 -22.29 5.91 5.95
CA GLU A 98 -21.62 5.35 4.77
C GLU A 98 -21.42 3.83 4.94
N LYS A 99 -21.74 3.06 3.89
CA LYS A 99 -21.64 1.59 3.86
C LYS A 99 -20.36 1.16 3.16
N TYR A 100 -19.53 0.37 3.83
CA TYR A 100 -18.24 -0.09 3.31
C TYR A 100 -18.17 -1.60 3.22
N GLN A 101 -17.54 -2.10 2.15
CA GLN A 101 -17.28 -3.53 2.02
C GLN A 101 -16.30 -4.02 3.09
N LEU A 102 -16.69 -5.05 3.83
CA LEU A 102 -15.85 -5.75 4.79
C LEU A 102 -15.36 -7.07 4.17
N PHE A 103 -14.04 -7.16 4.00
CA PHE A 103 -13.36 -8.34 3.47
C PHE A 103 -12.72 -9.13 4.61
N TYR A 104 -12.48 -10.42 4.40
CA TYR A 104 -11.57 -11.19 5.23
C TYR A 104 -10.57 -11.95 4.35
N ALA A 105 -9.42 -12.30 4.92
CA ALA A 105 -8.44 -13.16 4.27
C ALA A 105 -8.62 -14.60 4.76
N LYS A 106 -8.07 -15.58 4.03
CA LYS A 106 -8.05 -16.98 4.49
C LYS A 106 -7.45 -17.11 5.89
N SER A 107 -6.38 -16.36 6.18
CA SER A 107 -5.74 -16.32 7.50
C SER A 107 -6.62 -15.73 8.61
N THR A 108 -7.59 -14.87 8.27
CA THR A 108 -8.49 -14.21 9.24
C THR A 108 -9.90 -14.81 9.23
N ARG A 109 -10.11 -15.95 8.56
CA ARG A 109 -11.39 -16.67 8.53
C ARG A 109 -11.89 -17.05 9.93
N LYS A 110 -10.99 -17.46 10.83
CA LYS A 110 -11.34 -17.75 12.22
C LYS A 110 -11.91 -16.51 12.93
N ALA A 111 -11.26 -15.35 12.75
CA ALA A 111 -11.72 -14.09 13.33
C ALA A 111 -13.07 -13.65 12.75
N PHE A 112 -13.28 -13.84 11.45
CA PHE A 112 -14.56 -13.58 10.78
C PHE A 112 -15.70 -14.46 11.34
N ASN A 113 -15.47 -15.77 11.44
CA ASN A 113 -16.46 -16.69 11.99
C ASN A 113 -16.80 -16.38 13.44
N ALA A 114 -15.78 -16.02 14.25
CA ALA A 114 -15.97 -15.64 15.64
C ALA A 114 -16.75 -14.31 15.77
N LEU A 115 -16.53 -13.35 14.87
CA LEU A 115 -17.33 -12.12 14.80
C LEU A 115 -18.80 -12.40 14.47
N LYS A 116 -19.06 -13.25 13.47
CA LYS A 116 -20.41 -13.68 13.10
C LYS A 116 -21.11 -14.34 14.29
N LYS A 117 -20.42 -15.23 15.00
CA LYS A 117 -20.94 -15.87 16.22
C LYS A 117 -21.23 -14.85 17.33
N GLU A 118 -20.32 -13.91 17.56
CA GLU A 118 -20.49 -12.87 18.59
C GLU A 118 -21.76 -12.04 18.36
N ILE A 119 -22.00 -11.61 17.11
CA ILE A 119 -23.18 -10.81 16.75
C ILE A 119 -24.45 -11.64 16.96
N VAL A 120 -24.47 -12.91 16.52
CA VAL A 120 -25.61 -13.81 16.72
C VAL A 120 -25.88 -14.05 18.20
N THR A 121 -24.84 -14.22 19.02
CA THR A 121 -24.98 -14.47 20.47
C THR A 121 -25.41 -13.23 21.25
N THR A 122 -24.87 -12.06 20.92
CA THR A 122 -25.14 -10.81 21.68
C THR A 122 -26.33 -10.02 21.15
N GLY A 123 -26.75 -10.27 19.90
CA GLY A 123 -27.75 -9.45 19.20
C GLY A 123 -27.27 -8.03 18.90
N LYS A 124 -25.98 -7.72 19.07
CA LYS A 124 -25.42 -6.37 18.90
C LYS A 124 -24.64 -6.28 17.58
N PRO A 125 -25.19 -5.65 16.54
CA PRO A 125 -24.50 -5.52 15.25
C PRO A 125 -23.39 -4.46 15.29
N GLN A 126 -23.43 -3.54 16.26
CA GLN A 126 -22.39 -2.55 16.49
C GLN A 126 -21.13 -3.23 17.04
N GLN A 127 -20.04 -3.20 16.27
CA GLN A 127 -18.80 -3.89 16.62
C GLN A 127 -17.57 -3.02 16.36
N ARG A 128 -16.54 -3.22 17.19
CA ARG A 128 -15.24 -2.56 17.07
C ARG A 128 -14.23 -3.52 16.45
N LEU A 129 -13.75 -3.16 15.27
CA LEU A 129 -12.91 -4.01 14.43
C LEU A 129 -11.49 -3.46 14.30
N VAL A 130 -10.52 -4.35 14.26
CA VAL A 130 -9.16 -4.06 13.82
C VAL A 130 -9.03 -4.49 12.36
N VAL A 131 -8.62 -3.56 11.50
CA VAL A 131 -8.69 -3.72 10.04
C VAL A 131 -7.44 -3.21 9.32
N TYR A 132 -7.28 -3.64 8.07
CA TYR A 132 -6.47 -2.98 7.05
C TYR A 132 -7.38 -2.28 6.03
N PRO A 133 -7.12 -1.03 5.63
CA PRO A 133 -7.85 -0.40 4.55
C PRO A 133 -7.48 -1.02 3.20
N LYS A 134 -8.50 -1.27 2.38
CA LYS A 134 -8.38 -1.65 0.97
C LYS A 134 -8.88 -0.50 0.12
N VAL A 135 -7.95 0.18 -0.55
CA VAL A 135 -8.28 1.30 -1.44
C VAL A 135 -8.15 0.85 -2.90
N ILE A 136 -9.19 1.09 -3.68
CA ILE A 136 -9.24 0.81 -5.11
C ILE A 136 -9.21 2.14 -5.85
N HIS A 137 -8.10 2.39 -6.54
CA HIS A 137 -7.95 3.52 -7.45
C HIS A 137 -8.31 3.10 -8.87
N PHE A 138 -9.07 3.93 -9.56
CA PHE A 138 -9.43 3.73 -10.96
C PHE A 138 -8.50 4.49 -11.90
N PRO A 139 -8.37 4.10 -13.18
CA PRO A 139 -7.46 4.77 -14.12
C PRO A 139 -7.75 6.25 -14.35
N GLN A 140 -9.01 6.66 -14.29
CA GLN A 140 -9.42 8.05 -14.48
C GLN A 140 -9.17 8.86 -13.21
N LYS A 141 -8.42 9.96 -13.33
CA LYS A 141 -8.04 10.81 -12.17
C LYS A 141 -9.23 11.49 -11.49
N ASP A 142 -10.32 11.68 -12.24
CA ASP A 142 -11.56 12.29 -11.78
C ASP A 142 -12.49 11.30 -11.08
N GLN A 143 -12.28 10.00 -11.29
CA GLN A 143 -13.10 8.99 -10.65
C GLN A 143 -12.69 8.82 -9.19
N PRO A 144 -13.63 8.94 -8.22
CA PRO A 144 -13.31 8.77 -6.82
C PRO A 144 -12.84 7.34 -6.54
N HIS A 145 -11.85 7.20 -5.68
CA HIS A 145 -11.40 5.88 -5.22
C HIS A 145 -12.45 5.24 -4.31
N LEU A 146 -12.52 3.92 -4.30
CA LEU A 146 -13.35 3.16 -3.36
C LEU A 146 -12.52 2.72 -2.15
N ILE A 147 -13.17 2.69 -0.99
CA ILE A 147 -12.59 2.17 0.25
C ILE A 147 -13.42 0.98 0.72
N GLY A 148 -12.73 -0.05 1.16
CA GLY A 148 -13.29 -1.07 2.02
C GLY A 148 -12.26 -1.46 3.08
N PHE A 149 -12.62 -2.41 3.93
CA PHE A 149 -11.79 -2.80 5.07
C PHE A 149 -11.59 -4.30 5.08
N GLN A 150 -10.36 -4.75 5.33
CA GLN A 150 -10.05 -6.14 5.54
C GLN A 150 -9.93 -6.42 7.03
N LEU A 151 -10.80 -7.29 7.56
CA LEU A 151 -10.80 -7.75 8.93
C LEU A 151 -9.48 -8.44 9.28
N VAL A 152 -8.84 -7.95 10.33
CA VAL A 152 -7.72 -8.61 11.02
C VAL A 152 -8.27 -9.41 12.19
N ARG A 153 -9.03 -8.73 13.05
CA ARG A 153 -9.70 -9.30 14.23
C ARG A 153 -10.81 -8.35 14.68
N PHE A 154 -11.77 -8.85 15.44
CA PHE A 154 -12.69 -8.00 16.19
C PHE A 154 -12.18 -7.89 17.63
N SER A 155 -12.37 -6.72 18.25
CA SER A 155 -11.91 -6.45 19.61
C SER A 155 -13.12 -6.48 20.53
N LYS A 156 -13.14 -7.41 21.49
CA LYS A 156 -14.01 -7.23 22.66
C LYS A 156 -13.46 -6.06 23.46
N ILE A 157 -14.33 -5.19 23.97
CA ILE A 157 -13.96 -3.99 24.73
C ILE A 157 -13.02 -4.33 25.91
N GLU A 158 -13.17 -5.53 26.48
CA GLU A 158 -12.36 -6.07 27.59
C GLU A 158 -11.03 -6.71 27.14
N SER A 159 -10.91 -7.11 25.87
CA SER A 159 -9.71 -7.73 25.30
C SER A 159 -8.70 -6.66 24.88
N GLN A 160 -8.05 -6.11 25.88
CA GLN A 160 -7.08 -5.05 25.86
C GLN A 160 -5.76 -5.46 25.17
N ASN A 161 -5.79 -5.64 23.84
CA ASN A 161 -4.59 -5.84 23.03
C ASN A 161 -3.87 -4.51 22.77
N SER A 162 -2.53 -4.50 22.74
CA SER A 162 -1.69 -3.29 22.60
C SER A 162 -2.10 -2.33 21.46
N ILE A 163 -2.43 -2.88 20.28
CA ILE A 163 -2.81 -2.08 19.10
C ILE A 163 -4.18 -1.40 19.26
N SER A 164 -5.17 -2.08 19.86
CA SER A 164 -6.51 -1.49 20.05
C SER A 164 -6.59 -0.55 21.27
N LYS A 165 -5.58 -0.58 22.16
CA LYS A 165 -5.40 0.43 23.23
C LYS A 165 -4.92 1.77 22.68
N ASN A 166 -4.00 1.74 21.72
CA ASN A 166 -3.30 2.95 21.26
C ASN A 166 -4.02 3.70 20.13
N LEU A 167 -5.09 3.13 19.58
CA LEU A 167 -5.87 3.69 18.47
C LEU A 167 -7.32 3.88 18.89
N LYS A 168 -7.84 5.11 18.72
CA LYS A 168 -9.26 5.40 18.87
C LYS A 168 -10.04 4.95 17.64
N ASP A 169 -11.35 5.07 17.70
CA ASP A 169 -12.22 4.73 16.59
C ASP A 169 -11.93 5.63 15.38
N ASN A 170 -11.86 4.98 14.22
CA ASN A 170 -11.44 5.55 12.94
C ASN A 170 -9.97 6.00 12.90
N GLU A 171 -9.12 5.63 13.86
CA GLU A 171 -7.69 5.91 13.82
C GLU A 171 -6.88 4.75 13.23
N PHE A 172 -5.86 5.10 12.48
CA PHE A 172 -4.99 4.18 11.75
C PHE A 172 -3.54 4.54 11.99
N GLN A 173 -2.72 3.52 12.27
CA GLN A 173 -1.28 3.61 12.22
C GLN A 173 -0.80 3.22 10.82
N LEU A 174 -0.23 4.20 10.12
CA LEU A 174 0.25 4.06 8.75
C LEU A 174 1.77 4.17 8.72
N ARG A 175 2.41 3.19 8.08
CA ARG A 175 3.86 3.13 7.86
C ARG A 175 4.10 2.77 6.40
N GLY A 176 4.63 3.70 5.62
CA GLY A 176 4.81 3.49 4.18
C GLY A 176 5.47 4.65 3.45
N LEU A 177 5.46 4.59 2.12
CA LEU A 177 6.14 5.55 1.25
C LEU A 177 5.21 6.73 0.91
N TRP A 178 5.66 7.96 1.21
CA TRP A 178 4.89 9.18 0.96
C TRP A 178 5.05 9.69 -0.49
N GLN A 179 4.01 9.55 -1.30
CA GLN A 179 4.09 9.87 -2.74
C GLN A 179 2.75 10.18 -3.41
N PHE A 180 2.81 10.86 -4.56
CA PHE A 180 1.72 10.89 -5.53
C PHE A 180 1.73 9.63 -6.39
N ILE A 181 0.54 9.10 -6.66
CA ILE A 181 0.34 8.09 -7.71
C ILE A 181 -0.35 8.73 -8.91
N GLN A 182 -0.15 8.17 -10.10
CA GLN A 182 -0.63 8.78 -11.34
C GLN A 182 -2.16 8.92 -11.41
N VAL A 183 -2.88 8.06 -10.71
CA VAL A 183 -4.35 7.93 -10.80
C VAL A 183 -5.10 8.63 -9.67
N CYS A 184 -4.40 9.26 -8.71
CA CYS A 184 -5.02 9.94 -7.58
C CYS A 184 -4.45 11.35 -7.42
N ARG A 185 -5.33 12.34 -7.27
CA ARG A 185 -4.94 13.73 -7.03
C ARG A 185 -4.43 13.98 -5.61
N ILE A 186 -4.83 13.12 -4.67
CA ILE A 186 -4.46 13.23 -3.26
C ILE A 186 -3.16 12.45 -3.05
N PRO A 187 -2.17 13.02 -2.33
CA PRO A 187 -0.97 12.28 -2.00
C PRO A 187 -1.32 11.05 -1.14
N CYS A 188 -0.57 9.98 -1.34
CA CYS A 188 -0.85 8.67 -0.77
C CYS A 188 0.31 8.18 0.08
N ILE A 189 -0.01 7.45 1.15
CA ILE A 189 0.95 6.53 1.77
C ILE A 189 0.81 5.18 1.08
N SER A 190 1.88 4.77 0.39
CA SER A 190 1.96 3.45 -0.24
C SER A 190 2.49 2.42 0.74
N VAL A 191 1.67 1.42 1.04
CA VAL A 191 2.00 0.33 1.95
C VAL A 191 2.27 -0.94 1.15
N MET A 192 3.51 -1.42 1.25
CA MET A 192 4.04 -2.58 0.54
C MET A 192 3.91 -3.87 1.37
N LYS A 193 4.16 -5.02 0.75
CA LYS A 193 4.31 -6.28 1.48
C LYS A 193 5.71 -6.34 2.09
N ASN A 194 5.78 -6.52 3.41
CA ASN A 194 7.07 -6.70 4.09
C ASN A 194 7.79 -7.94 3.55
N PHE A 195 9.11 -7.84 3.46
CA PHE A 195 9.97 -8.94 3.08
C PHE A 195 9.93 -10.06 4.14
N SER A 196 9.81 -11.31 3.69
CA SER A 196 10.14 -12.50 4.49
C SER A 196 10.51 -13.64 3.54
N LYS A 197 11.38 -14.55 3.99
CA LYS A 197 11.83 -15.70 3.18
C LYS A 197 10.63 -16.55 2.72
N GLU A 198 9.71 -16.86 3.64
CA GLU A 198 8.48 -17.59 3.36
C GLU A 198 7.62 -16.94 2.26
N ARG A 199 7.50 -15.61 2.26
CA ARG A 199 6.73 -14.89 1.23
C ARG A 199 7.41 -14.93 -0.12
N VAL A 200 8.74 -14.82 -0.14
CA VAL A 200 9.53 -14.96 -1.37
C VAL A 200 9.30 -16.35 -1.97
N ASP A 201 9.37 -17.40 -1.16
CA ASP A 201 9.17 -18.76 -1.62
C ASP A 201 7.74 -19.03 -2.07
N TYR A 202 6.75 -18.44 -1.39
CA TYR A 202 5.36 -18.46 -1.86
C TYR A 202 5.20 -17.78 -3.22
N ILE A 203 5.80 -16.60 -3.40
CA ILE A 203 5.72 -15.82 -4.65
C ILE A 203 6.34 -16.59 -5.83
N LYS A 204 7.40 -17.36 -5.60
CA LYS A 204 8.03 -18.21 -6.63
C LYS A 204 7.10 -19.34 -7.10
N LYS A 205 6.20 -19.82 -6.24
CA LYS A 205 5.32 -20.98 -6.49
C LYS A 205 3.98 -20.61 -7.14
N VAL A 206 3.52 -19.38 -7.00
CA VAL A 206 2.20 -18.96 -7.51
C VAL A 206 2.25 -18.50 -8.96
N ASP A 207 1.08 -18.56 -9.61
CA ASP A 207 0.93 -18.05 -10.97
C ASP A 207 1.16 -16.52 -11.06
N LEU A 208 1.32 -16.02 -12.29
CA LEU A 208 1.61 -14.61 -12.54
C LEU A 208 0.48 -13.68 -12.02
N ALA A 209 -0.78 -14.11 -12.14
CA ALA A 209 -1.93 -13.31 -11.73
C ALA A 209 -2.00 -13.14 -10.21
N GLN A 210 -1.83 -14.23 -9.46
CA GLN A 210 -1.78 -14.22 -8.00
C GLN A 210 -0.54 -13.48 -7.51
N LYS A 211 0.63 -13.65 -8.15
CA LYS A 211 1.85 -12.91 -7.84
C LYS A 211 1.63 -11.40 -7.92
N VAL A 212 1.12 -10.89 -9.05
CA VAL A 212 0.87 -9.45 -9.24
C VAL A 212 -0.17 -8.94 -8.23
N ARG A 213 -1.23 -9.73 -7.96
CA ARG A 213 -2.26 -9.37 -6.97
C ARG A 213 -1.70 -9.32 -5.55
N PHE A 214 -0.87 -10.30 -5.16
CA PHE A 214 -0.27 -10.39 -3.83
C PHE A 214 0.70 -9.23 -3.57
N LEU A 215 1.48 -8.87 -4.60
CA LEU A 215 2.47 -7.80 -4.56
C LEU A 215 1.87 -6.40 -4.82
N LYS A 216 0.55 -6.28 -4.94
CA LYS A 216 -0.12 -4.99 -5.11
C LYS A 216 -0.01 -4.19 -3.81
N SER A 217 0.53 -2.98 -3.93
CA SER A 217 0.59 -1.99 -2.87
C SER A 217 -0.81 -1.47 -2.53
N SER A 218 -1.05 -1.17 -1.25
CA SER A 218 -2.21 -0.37 -0.85
C SER A 218 -1.80 1.11 -0.87
N HIS A 219 -2.51 1.94 -1.64
CA HIS A 219 -2.23 3.38 -1.72
C HIS A 219 -3.32 4.11 -0.96
N ILE A 220 -2.99 4.62 0.23
CA ILE A 220 -3.98 5.20 1.14
C ILE A 220 -3.94 6.73 0.99
N PRO A 221 -5.03 7.37 0.51
CA PRO A 221 -5.05 8.81 0.28
C PRO A 221 -5.10 9.58 1.60
N ILE A 222 -4.10 10.44 1.82
CA ILE A 222 -3.95 11.21 3.06
C ILE A 222 -4.01 12.70 2.76
N SER A 223 -4.82 13.43 3.51
CA SER A 223 -4.73 14.89 3.64
C SER A 223 -3.74 15.23 4.75
N TRP A 224 -2.57 15.73 4.36
CA TRP A 224 -1.50 16.17 5.26
C TRP A 224 -0.92 17.48 4.72
N LYS A 225 -1.46 18.62 5.18
CA LYS A 225 -1.17 19.95 4.62
C LYS A 225 0.21 20.47 5.04
N ASP A 226 0.61 20.16 6.26
CA ASP A 226 1.79 20.60 6.99
C ASP A 226 2.84 19.49 7.11
N ALA A 227 2.89 18.60 6.12
CA ALA A 227 3.90 17.54 6.09
C ALA A 227 5.32 18.14 6.09
N PRO A 228 6.25 17.63 6.91
CA PRO A 228 7.62 18.16 6.99
C PRO A 228 8.40 17.95 5.68
N ILE A 229 7.92 17.04 4.83
CA ILE A 229 8.46 16.75 3.50
C ILE A 229 7.34 16.69 2.47
N LYS A 230 7.64 17.16 1.26
CA LYS A 230 6.69 17.06 0.14
C LYS A 230 6.50 15.61 -0.28
N ALA A 231 5.28 15.25 -0.65
CA ALA A 231 5.01 13.94 -1.24
C ALA A 231 5.79 13.79 -2.55
N PHE A 232 6.56 12.71 -2.66
CA PHE A 232 7.35 12.44 -3.86
C PHE A 232 6.46 12.30 -5.10
N ARG A 233 6.84 12.93 -6.20
CA ARG A 233 6.09 12.86 -7.46
C ARG A 233 7.01 12.34 -8.56
N PHE A 234 6.76 11.11 -8.99
CA PHE A 234 7.51 10.52 -10.09
C PHE A 234 7.27 11.28 -11.40
N ASN A 235 8.35 11.74 -12.02
CA ASN A 235 8.40 12.35 -13.33
C ASN A 235 9.01 11.37 -14.35
N PRO A 236 8.22 10.79 -15.27
CA PRO A 236 8.74 9.88 -16.29
C PRO A 236 9.74 10.52 -17.27
N LYS A 237 9.74 11.85 -17.38
CA LYS A 237 10.64 12.61 -18.26
C LYS A 237 11.94 13.02 -17.56
N ALA A 238 11.99 12.93 -16.22
CA ALA A 238 13.20 13.24 -15.48
C ALA A 238 14.21 12.09 -15.61
N GLY A 239 15.51 12.42 -15.50
CA GLY A 239 16.59 11.44 -15.47
C GLY A 239 16.54 10.52 -14.24
N LYS A 240 17.57 9.69 -14.09
CA LYS A 240 17.67 8.70 -13.00
C LYS A 240 17.82 9.33 -11.60
N GLU A 241 18.15 10.62 -11.50
CA GLU A 241 18.46 11.32 -10.24
C GLU A 241 17.25 11.99 -9.56
N GLN A 242 16.01 11.69 -9.97
CA GLN A 242 14.83 12.39 -9.43
C GLN A 242 14.50 12.06 -7.95
N GLY A 243 15.30 11.22 -7.28
CA GLY A 243 15.09 10.78 -5.90
C GLY A 243 14.07 9.65 -5.74
N HIS A 244 13.72 9.35 -4.49
CA HIS A 244 12.76 8.32 -4.12
C HIS A 244 11.81 8.82 -3.01
N PRO A 245 10.62 8.20 -2.86
CA PRO A 245 9.72 8.57 -1.78
C PRO A 245 10.32 8.25 -0.42
N ALA A 246 10.18 9.19 0.52
CA ALA A 246 10.53 8.96 1.90
C ALA A 246 9.55 7.99 2.57
N PHE A 247 10.06 7.22 3.52
CA PHE A 247 9.30 6.40 4.43
C PHE A 247 8.80 7.25 5.60
N VAL A 248 7.50 7.23 5.84
CA VAL A 248 6.84 7.99 6.92
C VAL A 248 6.08 7.05 7.84
N GLN A 249 5.97 7.43 9.11
CA GLN A 249 5.20 6.72 10.13
C GLN A 249 4.28 7.71 10.81
N ILE A 250 2.98 7.56 10.60
CA ILE A 250 1.97 8.50 11.10
C ILE A 250 0.79 7.78 11.72
N LYS A 251 0.06 8.51 12.56
CA LYS A 251 -1.32 8.23 12.91
C LYS A 251 -2.21 9.09 12.02
N ALA A 252 -3.28 8.51 11.50
CA ALA A 252 -4.24 9.19 10.65
C ALA A 252 -5.67 8.81 11.05
N LYS A 253 -6.62 9.73 10.85
CA LYS A 253 -8.05 9.51 11.10
C LYS A 253 -8.78 9.33 9.78
N PHE A 254 -9.56 8.26 9.67
CA PHE A 254 -10.46 8.05 8.55
C PHE A 254 -11.67 8.98 8.65
N LEU A 255 -12.02 9.63 7.53
CA LEU A 255 -13.17 10.51 7.38
C LEU A 255 -14.17 9.88 6.39
N PRO A 256 -15.23 9.22 6.88
CA PRO A 256 -16.19 8.51 6.03
C PRO A 256 -16.80 9.39 4.92
N HIS A 257 -17.29 10.57 5.31
CA HIS A 257 -17.93 11.54 4.41
C HIS A 257 -17.04 12.06 3.24
N ARG A 258 -15.71 11.87 3.30
CA ARG A 258 -14.79 12.23 2.22
C ARG A 258 -14.10 11.02 1.59
N ASN A 259 -14.28 9.83 2.15
CA ASN A 259 -13.48 8.66 1.83
C ASN A 259 -11.98 8.94 1.85
N THR A 260 -11.49 9.74 2.79
CA THR A 260 -10.06 10.10 2.88
C THR A 260 -9.56 9.96 4.31
N PHE A 261 -8.26 9.86 4.47
CA PHE A 261 -7.63 9.90 5.79
C PHE A 261 -7.03 11.29 6.01
N THR A 262 -7.14 11.82 7.22
CA THR A 262 -6.46 13.05 7.61
C THR A 262 -5.33 12.73 8.56
N PHE A 263 -4.22 13.45 8.44
CA PHE A 263 -3.12 13.38 9.39
C PHE A 263 -3.60 13.70 10.81
N LEU A 264 -3.05 13.00 11.81
CA LEU A 264 -3.25 13.30 13.23
C LEU A 264 -1.93 13.57 13.93
N GLU A 265 -0.96 12.66 13.79
CA GLU A 265 0.26 12.67 14.57
C GLU A 265 1.38 12.00 13.78
N GLN A 266 2.60 12.51 13.90
CA GLN A 266 3.80 11.87 13.37
C GLN A 266 4.42 10.97 14.43
N LEU A 267 4.56 9.68 14.13
CA LEU A 267 5.06 8.67 15.07
C LEU A 267 6.58 8.54 15.04
N ALA A 268 7.21 8.92 13.93
CA ALA A 268 8.66 8.98 13.78
C ALA A 268 9.03 10.00 12.70
N PRO A 269 10.23 10.60 12.74
CA PRO A 269 10.76 11.42 11.65
C PRO A 269 10.70 10.68 10.31
N PRO A 270 10.44 11.37 9.19
CA PRO A 270 10.59 10.78 7.86
C PRO A 270 12.00 10.23 7.68
N SER A 271 12.09 9.08 7.03
CA SER A 271 13.35 8.41 6.70
C SER A 271 13.48 8.32 5.18
N GLU A 272 14.66 8.59 4.66
CA GLU A 272 14.96 8.34 3.25
C GLU A 272 14.98 6.83 2.96
N ASN A 273 15.51 6.06 3.91
CA ASN A 273 15.61 4.60 3.79
C ASN A 273 14.28 3.93 4.16
N ALA A 274 13.74 3.17 3.20
CA ALA A 274 12.57 2.35 3.41
C ALA A 274 12.94 0.94 3.88
N PRO A 275 12.08 0.27 4.67
CA PRO A 275 12.24 -1.15 5.00
C PRO A 275 12.35 -2.02 3.76
N ARG A 276 12.95 -3.21 3.86
CA ARG A 276 12.91 -4.19 2.76
C ARG A 276 11.46 -4.60 2.46
N PHE A 277 11.06 -4.51 1.20
CA PHE A 277 9.72 -4.84 0.74
C PHE A 277 9.71 -5.64 -0.56
N LEU A 278 8.57 -6.25 -0.85
CA LEU A 278 8.33 -7.00 -2.08
C LEU A 278 7.43 -6.18 -3.01
N LYS A 279 7.79 -6.10 -4.29
CA LYS A 279 7.06 -5.36 -5.33
C LYS A 279 6.98 -6.16 -6.62
N ALA A 280 5.85 -6.07 -7.32
CA ALA A 280 5.70 -6.69 -8.63
C ALA A 280 6.51 -5.92 -9.69
N PHE A 281 7.24 -6.66 -10.52
CA PHE A 281 8.00 -6.11 -11.64
C PHE A 281 7.08 -5.48 -12.69
N LYS A 282 7.57 -4.42 -13.35
CA LYS A 282 6.85 -3.78 -14.46
C LYS A 282 6.57 -4.78 -15.59
N LYS A 283 7.53 -5.65 -15.90
CA LYS A 283 7.41 -6.72 -16.91
C LYS A 283 6.25 -7.68 -16.60
N ASP A 284 6.11 -8.11 -15.35
CA ASP A 284 5.05 -9.02 -14.90
C ASP A 284 3.66 -8.40 -15.06
N LYS A 285 3.53 -7.11 -14.69
CA LYS A 285 2.28 -6.36 -14.85
C LYS A 285 1.88 -6.23 -16.33
N THR A 286 2.84 -5.89 -17.20
CA THR A 286 2.58 -5.75 -18.64
C THR A 286 2.23 -7.09 -19.30
N LYS A 287 2.92 -8.18 -18.93
CA LYS A 287 2.58 -9.53 -19.41
C LYS A 287 1.15 -9.93 -19.03
N LEU A 288 0.73 -9.63 -17.80
CA LEU A 288 -0.64 -9.91 -17.36
C LEU A 288 -1.68 -9.07 -18.11
N GLN A 289 -1.40 -7.79 -18.38
CA GLN A 289 -2.29 -6.93 -19.17
C GLN A 289 -2.47 -7.46 -20.59
N LYS A 290 -1.39 -7.86 -21.27
CA LYS A 290 -1.46 -8.46 -22.61
C LYS A 290 -2.29 -9.74 -22.64
N ARG A 291 -2.15 -10.61 -21.63
CA ARG A 291 -2.98 -11.83 -21.53
C ARG A 291 -4.47 -11.53 -21.41
N LYS A 292 -4.83 -10.48 -20.67
CA LYS A 292 -6.24 -10.08 -20.50
C LYS A 292 -6.83 -9.53 -21.79
N SER A 293 -6.12 -8.62 -22.48
CA SER A 293 -6.59 -8.09 -23.75
C SER A 293 -6.76 -9.19 -24.80
N SER A 294 -5.79 -10.11 -24.92
CA SER A 294 -5.91 -11.22 -25.88
C SER A 294 -7.06 -12.18 -25.55
N GLN A 295 -7.40 -12.39 -24.28
CA GLN A 295 -8.55 -13.22 -23.89
C GLN A 295 -9.89 -12.54 -24.15
N GLU A 296 -9.99 -11.22 -23.98
CA GLU A 296 -11.19 -10.44 -24.35
C GLU A 296 -11.37 -10.42 -25.87
N ASP A 297 -10.30 -10.29 -26.64
CA ASP A 297 -10.34 -10.30 -28.11
C ASP A 297 -10.80 -11.66 -28.68
N THR A 298 -10.38 -12.78 -28.07
CA THR A 298 -10.84 -14.13 -28.50
C THR A 298 -12.29 -14.40 -28.12
N LYS A 299 -12.76 -13.85 -26.99
CA LYS A 299 -14.14 -14.05 -26.53
C LYS A 299 -15.14 -13.27 -27.40
N ASN A 300 -14.76 -12.08 -27.85
CA ASN A 300 -15.58 -11.25 -28.75
C ASN A 300 -15.58 -11.74 -30.22
N GLN A 301 -14.77 -12.74 -30.58
CA GLN A 301 -14.77 -13.38 -31.91
C GLN A 301 -15.61 -14.67 -31.96
N HIS A 302 -16.20 -15.07 -30.84
CA HIS A 302 -17.04 -16.27 -30.71
C HIS A 302 -18.47 -15.95 -30.20
N GLU A 303 -18.83 -14.68 -30.12
CA GLU A 303 -20.22 -14.18 -30.06
C GLU A 303 -20.61 -13.61 -31.43
#